data_AF-A0A7S3HS27-F1
#
_entry.id   AF-A0A7S3HS27-F1
#
_cell.length_a   1.000
_cell.length_b   1.000
_cell.length_c   1.000
_cell.angle_alpha   90.00
_cell.angle_beta   90.00
_cell.angle_gamma   90.00
#
_symmetry.space_group_name_H-M   'P 1'
#
loop_
_entity.id
_entity.type
_entity.pdbx_description
1 polymer ?
#
loop_
_entity_poly.entity_id
_entity_poly.type
_entity_poly.pdbx_seq_one_letter_code
_entity_poly.pdbx_strand_id
1 'polypeptide(L)'
;EKAEESTMKFILFFALFALCKALIDSNDTVKVTTTGSTCGGNCPSGSCTSCPCGSTPSYQNIAQWCAQATNGWNQANCQCIMNAESAANANAMHMNSDGSTDVGLWQINDFNWPYCSNSAAPCAPQQNLDCAMDVYMWGGNTWQFWVTCQKCGCCDEN
;
A
#
# COMPACT_ATOMS: atom_id res chain seq x y z
N GLU A 1 -7.08 -37.47 -66.63
CA GLU A 1 -7.62 -37.54 -65.24
C GLU A 1 -6.51 -37.58 -64.18
N LYS A 2 -5.63 -36.58 -64.10
CA LYS A 2 -4.61 -36.53 -63.02
C LYS A 2 -4.32 -35.12 -62.48
N ALA A 3 -5.00 -34.10 -63.00
CA ALA A 3 -4.80 -32.71 -62.62
C ALA A 3 -5.93 -32.14 -61.73
N GLU A 4 -7.08 -32.80 -61.63
CA GLU A 4 -8.23 -32.28 -60.85
C GLU A 4 -8.31 -32.82 -59.41
N GLU A 5 -7.61 -33.91 -59.10
CA GLU A 5 -7.64 -34.51 -57.75
C GLU A 5 -6.71 -33.79 -56.75
N SER A 6 -5.70 -33.06 -57.26
CA SER A 6 -4.69 -32.39 -56.42
C SER A 6 -5.21 -31.07 -55.85
N THR A 7 -6.01 -30.33 -56.63
CA THR A 7 -6.54 -29.01 -56.23
C THR A 7 -7.62 -29.12 -55.15
N MET A 8 -8.37 -30.24 -55.12
CA MET A 8 -9.43 -30.47 -54.14
C MET A 8 -8.87 -30.79 -52.73
N LYS A 9 -7.74 -31.48 -52.66
CA LYS A 9 -7.02 -31.78 -51.40
C LYS A 9 -6.39 -30.52 -50.80
N PHE A 10 -5.92 -29.58 -51.63
CA PHE A 10 -5.35 -28.33 -51.15
C PHE A 10 -6.40 -27.37 -50.58
N ILE A 11 -7.61 -27.34 -51.16
CA ILE A 11 -8.72 -26.51 -50.67
C ILE A 11 -9.32 -27.06 -49.36
N LEU A 12 -9.43 -28.38 -49.21
CA LEU A 12 -9.93 -28.99 -47.97
C LEU A 12 -9.01 -28.74 -46.75
N PHE A 13 -7.69 -28.73 -46.94
CA PHE A 13 -6.74 -28.46 -45.86
C PHE A 13 -6.79 -27.02 -45.36
N PHE A 14 -7.06 -26.04 -46.23
CA PHE A 14 -7.21 -24.63 -45.83
C PHE A 14 -8.55 -24.35 -45.14
N ALA A 15 -9.63 -25.02 -45.53
CA ALA A 15 -10.93 -24.88 -44.87
C ALA A 15 -10.93 -25.42 -43.43
N LEU A 16 -10.19 -26.50 -43.16
CA LEU A 16 -10.08 -27.09 -41.82
C LEU A 16 -9.28 -26.21 -40.84
N PHE A 17 -8.29 -25.45 -41.32
CA PHE A 17 -7.55 -24.48 -40.51
C PHE A 17 -8.32 -23.19 -40.23
N ALA A 18 -9.19 -22.76 -41.14
CA ALA A 18 -10.01 -21.55 -40.97
C ALA A 18 -11.15 -21.75 -39.95
N LEU A 19 -11.72 -22.96 -39.87
CA LEU A 19 -12.77 -23.29 -38.89
C LEU A 19 -12.25 -23.42 -37.45
N CYS A 20 -10.96 -23.71 -37.24
CA CYS A 20 -10.38 -23.76 -35.89
C CYS A 20 -10.18 -22.36 -35.27
N LYS A 21 -10.00 -21.32 -36.11
CA LYS A 21 -9.78 -19.94 -35.62
C LYS A 21 -11.05 -19.26 -35.10
N ALA A 22 -12.24 -19.72 -35.49
CA ALA A 22 -13.52 -19.18 -35.02
C ALA A 22 -14.01 -19.84 -33.72
N LEU A 23 -13.33 -20.86 -33.20
CA LEU A 23 -13.69 -21.56 -31.95
C LEU A 23 -12.76 -21.25 -30.78
N ILE A 24 -11.80 -20.33 -30.95
CA ILE A 24 -10.97 -19.80 -29.86
C ILE A 24 -11.09 -18.28 -29.85
N ASP A 25 -12.31 -17.77 -29.73
CA ASP A 25 -12.53 -16.38 -29.33
C ASP A 25 -13.73 -16.24 -28.39
N SER A 26 -13.97 -17.29 -27.58
CA SER A 26 -14.46 -17.05 -26.22
C SER A 26 -13.25 -16.73 -25.36
N ASN A 27 -12.59 -15.61 -25.67
CA ASN A 27 -11.88 -14.88 -24.65
C ASN A 27 -12.97 -14.27 -23.77
N ASP A 28 -13.59 -15.16 -22.97
CA ASP A 28 -14.31 -14.77 -21.79
C ASP A 28 -13.27 -14.01 -21.00
N THR A 29 -13.36 -12.68 -21.13
CA THR A 29 -12.66 -11.79 -20.23
C THR A 29 -13.33 -12.08 -18.90
N VAL A 30 -12.83 -13.12 -18.24
CA VAL A 30 -12.69 -13.11 -16.80
C VAL A 30 -11.97 -11.80 -16.58
N LYS A 31 -12.76 -10.75 -16.33
CA LYS A 31 -12.33 -9.67 -15.46
C LYS A 31 -11.98 -10.42 -14.20
N VAL A 32 -10.73 -10.84 -14.12
CA VAL A 32 -10.02 -10.98 -12.88
C VAL A 32 -10.16 -9.59 -12.32
N THR A 33 -11.21 -9.41 -11.51
CA THR A 33 -11.24 -8.34 -10.55
C THR A 33 -9.97 -8.57 -9.78
N THR A 34 -8.92 -7.80 -10.12
CA THR A 34 -7.66 -7.79 -9.38
C THR A 34 -8.03 -7.23 -8.03
N THR A 35 -8.46 -8.12 -7.14
CA THR A 35 -8.68 -7.84 -5.74
C THR A 35 -7.34 -7.37 -5.20
N GLY A 36 -7.28 -6.09 -4.86
CA GLY A 36 -6.16 -5.45 -4.18
C GLY A 36 -5.10 -4.89 -5.12
N SER A 37 -5.22 -3.61 -5.49
CA SER A 37 -4.00 -2.85 -5.72
C SER A 37 -3.25 -2.83 -4.38
N THR A 38 -2.24 -3.69 -4.21
CA THR A 38 -1.37 -3.68 -3.02
C THR A 38 -0.50 -2.44 -2.95
N CYS A 39 -0.80 -1.41 -3.77
CA CYS A 39 0.00 -0.20 -3.93
C CYS A 39 1.48 -0.52 -4.10
N GLY A 40 1.77 -1.54 -4.93
CA GLY A 40 3.12 -2.08 -5.15
C GLY A 40 3.81 -2.59 -3.88
N GLY A 41 3.05 -3.16 -2.96
CA GLY A 41 3.54 -3.69 -1.68
C GLY A 41 3.41 -2.72 -0.50
N ASN A 42 2.98 -1.48 -0.73
CA ASN A 42 2.76 -0.50 0.32
C ASN A 42 1.53 -0.75 1.18
N CYS A 43 0.59 -1.58 0.72
CA CYS A 43 -0.61 -1.97 1.46
C CYS A 43 -0.69 -3.50 1.57
N PRO A 44 -0.04 -4.11 2.58
CA PRO A 44 0.06 -5.57 2.70
C PRO A 44 -1.28 -6.27 2.92
N SER A 45 -2.27 -5.58 3.51
CA SER A 45 -3.64 -6.10 3.65
C SER A 45 -4.36 -6.27 2.32
N GLY A 46 -3.89 -5.61 1.26
CA GLY A 46 -4.56 -5.56 -0.03
C GLY A 46 -5.91 -4.82 0.00
N SER A 47 -6.28 -4.18 1.12
CA SER A 47 -7.56 -3.50 1.31
C SER A 47 -7.58 -2.09 0.73
N CYS A 48 -6.43 -1.52 0.37
CA CYS A 48 -6.34 -0.14 -0.11
C CYS A 48 -7.01 0.03 -1.49
N THR A 49 -7.97 0.95 -1.55
CA THR A 49 -8.67 1.34 -2.79
C THR A 49 -7.96 2.46 -3.55
N SER A 50 -7.00 3.13 -2.91
CA SER A 50 -6.15 4.17 -3.49
C SER A 50 -4.75 4.12 -2.90
N CYS A 51 -3.79 4.78 -3.55
CA CYS A 51 -2.38 4.80 -3.14
C CYS A 51 -1.90 6.27 -2.99
N PRO A 52 -2.40 7.05 -2.02
CA PRO A 52 -2.08 8.47 -1.88
C PRO A 52 -0.57 8.74 -1.73
N CYS A 53 0.18 7.81 -1.13
CA CYS A 53 1.64 7.91 -0.98
C CYS A 53 2.42 7.22 -2.10
N GLY A 54 1.74 6.80 -3.17
CA GLY A 54 2.35 6.17 -4.33
C GLY A 54 2.42 4.64 -4.25
N SER A 55 2.93 4.05 -5.33
CA SER A 55 2.94 2.60 -5.58
C SER A 55 4.32 1.95 -5.50
N THR A 56 5.34 2.68 -5.04
CA THR A 56 6.68 2.15 -4.85
C THR A 56 7.05 2.25 -3.37
N PRO A 57 7.65 1.21 -2.76
CA PRO A 57 8.17 1.30 -1.40
C PRO A 57 9.26 2.37 -1.25
N SER A 58 9.28 3.03 -0.10
CA SER A 58 10.26 4.08 0.24
C SER A 58 10.81 3.81 1.64
N TYR A 59 11.79 2.91 1.74
CA TYR A 59 12.37 2.54 3.02
C TYR A 59 13.32 3.61 3.56
N GLN A 60 13.14 3.93 4.83
CA GLN A 60 13.89 4.94 5.55
C GLN A 60 14.74 4.33 6.66
N ASN A 61 15.65 5.12 7.24
CA ASN A 61 16.40 4.71 8.41
C ASN A 61 15.66 5.11 9.70
N ILE A 62 15.19 4.12 10.46
CA ILE A 62 14.38 4.33 11.65
C ILE A 62 15.09 5.20 12.69
N ALA A 63 16.34 4.87 13.04
CA ALA A 63 17.09 5.61 14.06
C ALA A 63 17.32 7.08 13.66
N GLN A 64 17.60 7.35 12.38
CA GLN A 64 17.78 8.71 11.88
C GLN A 64 16.49 9.53 11.93
N TRP A 65 15.32 8.93 11.67
CA TRP A 65 14.05 9.64 11.75
C TRP A 65 13.58 9.85 13.19
N CYS A 66 13.75 8.86 14.07
CA CYS A 66 13.45 9.01 15.49
C CYS A 66 14.34 10.04 16.20
N ALA A 67 15.59 10.20 15.76
CA ALA A 67 16.50 11.22 16.30
C ALA A 67 16.14 12.65 15.89
N GLN A 68 15.28 12.83 14.87
CA GLN A 68 14.83 14.15 14.43
C GLN A 68 13.67 14.70 15.27
N ALA A 69 13.01 13.88 16.07
CA ALA A 69 11.94 14.33 16.94
C ALA A 69 12.45 15.33 17.98
N THR A 70 11.80 16.49 18.08
CA THR A 70 12.24 17.60 18.94
C THR A 70 11.48 17.68 20.27
N ASN A 71 10.46 16.84 20.46
CA ASN A 71 9.60 16.79 21.64
C ASN A 71 10.06 15.78 22.72
N GLY A 72 11.30 15.28 22.62
CA GLY A 72 11.93 14.49 23.68
C GLY A 72 11.64 12.99 23.68
N TRP A 73 11.10 12.44 22.58
CA TRP A 73 10.80 11.01 22.46
C TRP A 73 11.94 10.09 22.93
N ASN A 74 11.57 9.15 23.79
CA ASN A 74 12.40 7.98 24.03
C ASN A 74 12.71 7.26 22.71
N GLN A 75 14.01 7.12 22.41
CA GLN A 75 14.48 6.61 21.13
C GLN A 75 14.12 5.13 20.91
N ALA A 76 14.11 4.32 21.97
CA ALA A 76 13.71 2.92 21.85
C ALA A 76 12.21 2.79 21.53
N ASN A 77 11.39 3.63 22.16
CA ASN A 77 9.94 3.65 21.94
C ASN A 77 9.60 4.07 20.52
N CYS A 78 10.16 5.19 20.05
CA CYS A 78 9.95 5.65 18.67
C CYS A 78 10.38 4.59 17.65
N GLN A 79 11.55 3.96 17.85
CA GLN A 79 12.06 2.95 16.91
C GLN A 79 11.15 1.70 16.89
N CYS A 80 10.65 1.27 18.04
CA CYS A 80 9.70 0.17 18.12
C CYS A 80 8.38 0.50 17.41
N ILE A 81 7.81 1.68 17.68
CA ILE A 81 6.56 2.13 17.06
C ILE A 81 6.72 2.20 15.54
N MET A 82 7.68 2.96 15.02
CA MET A 82 7.88 3.09 13.57
C MET A 82 8.10 1.73 12.89
N ASN A 83 8.88 0.83 13.52
CA ASN A 83 9.09 -0.51 12.99
C ASN A 83 7.78 -1.33 12.97
N ALA A 84 6.98 -1.25 14.03
CA ALA A 84 5.72 -1.98 14.14
C ALA A 84 4.65 -1.44 13.18
N GLU A 85 4.63 -0.13 12.96
CA GLU A 85 3.64 0.55 12.12
C GLU A 85 3.91 0.39 10.62
N SER A 86 5.15 0.58 10.18
CA SER A 86 5.45 0.68 8.74
C SER A 86 6.63 -0.16 8.25
N ALA A 87 7.36 -0.84 9.14
CA ALA A 87 8.66 -1.44 8.83
C ALA A 87 9.60 -0.44 8.10
N ALA A 88 9.56 0.82 8.51
CA ALA A 88 10.29 1.95 7.94
C ALA A 88 9.92 2.35 6.50
N ASN A 89 8.79 1.87 5.95
CA ASN A 89 8.33 2.28 4.63
C ASN A 89 7.53 3.59 4.71
N ALA A 90 8.10 4.70 4.23
CA ALA A 90 7.43 6.00 4.21
C ALA A 90 6.19 6.06 3.31
N ASN A 91 6.02 5.08 2.42
CA ASN A 91 4.81 4.96 1.60
C ASN A 91 3.86 3.88 2.13
N ALA A 92 4.09 3.31 3.31
CA ALA A 92 3.20 2.31 3.92
C ALA A 92 1.78 2.85 4.09
N MET A 93 0.80 1.98 3.89
CA MET A 93 -0.61 2.31 4.00
C MET A 93 -1.39 1.15 4.61
N HIS A 94 -2.35 1.51 5.44
CA HIS A 94 -3.32 0.59 6.00
C HIS A 94 -4.71 1.21 5.86
N MET A 95 -5.67 0.43 5.37
CA MET A 95 -7.07 0.82 5.37
C MET A 95 -7.80 0.00 6.42
N ASN A 96 -8.31 0.70 7.43
CA ASN A 96 -9.03 0.14 8.56
C ASN A 96 -10.43 -0.33 8.16
N SER A 97 -11.03 -1.17 9.00
CA SER A 97 -12.39 -1.70 8.78
C SER A 97 -13.48 -0.63 8.80
N ASP A 98 -13.23 0.51 9.44
CA ASP A 98 -14.14 1.66 9.49
C ASP A 98 -14.01 2.58 8.26
N GLY A 99 -13.09 2.27 7.35
CA GLY A 99 -12.82 3.03 6.13
C GLY A 99 -11.77 4.13 6.31
N SER A 100 -11.26 4.37 7.52
CA SER A 100 -10.14 5.29 7.74
C SER A 100 -8.84 4.73 7.16
N THR A 101 -7.92 5.63 6.80
CA THR A 101 -6.63 5.28 6.20
C THR A 101 -5.48 5.79 7.05
N ASP A 102 -4.53 4.91 7.36
CA ASP A 102 -3.26 5.25 7.98
C ASP A 102 -2.15 5.30 6.93
N VAL A 103 -1.24 6.29 7.04
CA VAL A 103 -0.15 6.45 6.07
C VAL A 103 1.20 6.78 6.70
N GLY A 104 2.25 6.34 6.01
CA GLY A 104 3.63 6.73 6.27
C GLY A 104 4.30 6.02 7.44
N LEU A 105 5.44 6.57 7.86
CA LEU A 105 6.37 5.98 8.82
C LEU A 105 5.73 5.64 10.18
N TRP A 106 4.87 6.52 10.69
CA TRP A 106 4.15 6.33 11.95
C TRP A 106 2.66 6.01 11.74
N GLN A 107 2.23 5.64 10.52
CA GLN A 107 0.84 5.27 10.21
C GLN A 107 -0.17 6.30 10.75
N ILE A 108 -0.05 7.55 10.29
CA ILE A 108 -0.94 8.63 10.73
C ILE A 108 -2.31 8.47 10.09
N ASN A 109 -3.33 8.26 10.93
CA ASN A 109 -4.73 8.12 10.53
C ASN A 109 -5.29 9.40 9.88
N ASP A 110 -6.15 9.24 8.87
CA ASP A 110 -6.79 10.33 8.14
C ASP A 110 -7.70 11.23 8.96
N PHE A 111 -8.18 10.75 10.11
CA PHE A 111 -8.82 11.57 11.14
C PHE A 111 -7.94 12.76 11.57
N ASN A 112 -6.61 12.59 11.59
CA ASN A 112 -5.67 13.60 12.06
C ASN A 112 -5.16 14.55 10.95
N TRP A 113 -5.31 14.19 9.67
CA TRP A 113 -4.73 14.96 8.55
C TRP A 113 -5.23 16.41 8.44
N PRO A 114 -6.50 16.74 8.75
CA PRO A 114 -6.97 18.13 8.76
C PRO A 114 -6.18 19.02 9.73
N TYR A 115 -5.63 18.45 10.79
CA TYR A 115 -5.00 19.20 11.88
C TYR A 115 -3.48 19.35 11.73
N CYS A 116 -2.80 18.38 11.12
CA CYS A 116 -1.34 18.41 10.98
C CYS A 116 -0.85 18.54 9.52
N SER A 117 -1.72 18.39 8.53
CA SER A 117 -1.34 18.27 7.11
C SER A 117 -2.28 18.99 6.14
N ASN A 118 -3.09 19.93 6.63
CA ASN A 118 -4.07 20.66 5.82
C ASN A 118 -5.00 19.74 4.99
N SER A 119 -5.41 18.62 5.58
CA SER A 119 -6.24 17.57 4.95
C SER A 119 -5.57 16.77 3.81
N ALA A 120 -4.26 16.94 3.59
CA ALA A 120 -3.50 16.09 2.67
C ALA A 120 -2.92 14.88 3.40
N ALA A 121 -2.78 13.74 2.71
CA ALA A 121 -2.04 12.60 3.24
C ALA A 121 -0.57 13.00 3.50
N PRO A 122 -0.04 12.86 4.74
CA PRO A 122 1.34 13.26 5.08
C PRO A 122 2.36 12.22 4.58
N CYS A 123 2.51 12.11 3.26
CA CYS A 123 3.33 11.09 2.60
C CYS A 123 4.82 11.42 2.57
N ALA A 124 5.19 12.69 2.70
CA ALA A 124 6.60 13.07 2.82
C ALA A 124 7.11 12.69 4.21
N PRO A 125 8.30 12.05 4.35
CA PRO A 125 8.81 11.63 5.65
C PRO A 125 8.84 12.71 6.74
N GLN A 126 9.26 13.94 6.38
CA GLN A 126 9.25 15.07 7.32
C GLN A 126 7.83 15.46 7.75
N GLN A 127 6.89 15.55 6.82
CA GLN A 127 5.50 15.86 7.13
C GLN A 127 4.85 14.79 7.99
N ASN A 128 5.20 13.52 7.77
CA ASN A 128 4.73 12.40 8.60
C ASN A 128 5.31 12.49 10.02
N LEU A 129 6.59 12.86 10.16
CA LEU A 129 7.22 13.13 11.47
C LEU A 129 6.53 14.28 12.19
N ASP A 130 6.28 15.39 11.50
CA ASP A 130 5.62 16.57 12.09
C ASP A 130 4.22 16.19 12.61
N CYS A 131 3.42 15.48 11.80
CA CYS A 131 2.14 14.92 12.22
C CYS A 131 2.25 13.94 13.40
N ALA A 132 3.26 13.07 13.41
CA ALA A 132 3.46 12.13 14.51
C ALA A 132 3.79 12.85 15.83
N MET A 133 4.60 13.91 15.78
CA MET A 133 4.89 14.74 16.95
C MET A 133 3.63 15.44 17.48
N ASP A 134 2.76 15.94 16.59
CA ASP A 134 1.49 16.54 16.97
C ASP A 134 0.55 15.53 17.66
N VAL A 135 0.34 14.36 17.06
CA VAL A 135 -0.51 13.29 17.62
C VAL A 135 0.00 12.83 18.99
N TYR A 136 1.32 12.71 19.13
CA TYR A 136 1.96 12.40 20.41
C TYR A 136 1.67 13.45 21.49
N MET A 137 1.77 14.73 21.14
CA MET A 137 1.47 15.83 22.04
C MET A 137 -0.02 15.88 22.42
N TRP A 138 -0.92 15.60 21.47
CA TRP A 138 -2.37 15.50 21.76
C TRP A 138 -2.67 14.34 22.71
N GLY A 139 -1.87 13.27 22.67
CA GLY A 139 -1.87 12.17 23.63
C GLY A 139 -1.18 12.50 24.96
N GLY A 140 -0.99 13.78 25.31
CA GLY A 140 -0.37 14.16 26.58
C GLY A 140 1.13 13.85 26.65
N ASN A 141 1.82 13.82 25.50
CA ASN A 141 3.21 13.38 25.34
C ASN A 141 3.39 11.89 25.60
N THR A 142 2.50 11.05 25.08
CA THR A 142 2.60 9.59 25.21
C THR A 142 2.26 8.90 23.88
N TRP A 143 2.64 7.62 23.75
CA TRP A 143 2.31 6.81 22.57
C TRP A 143 0.90 6.21 22.60
N GLN A 144 0.02 6.63 23.53
CA GLN A 144 -1.27 5.98 23.79
C GLN A 144 -2.22 5.89 22.58
N PHE A 145 -2.06 6.74 21.57
CA PHE A 145 -2.89 6.72 20.35
C PHE A 145 -2.41 5.75 19.28
N TRP A 146 -1.22 5.15 19.44
CA TRP A 146 -0.77 4.06 18.57
C TRP A 146 -1.14 2.73 19.22
N VAL A 147 -1.96 1.93 18.55
CA VAL A 147 -2.32 0.58 19.05
C VAL A 147 -1.06 -0.28 19.26
N THR A 148 -0.01 -0.06 18.45
CA THR A 148 1.28 -0.75 18.60
C THR A 148 2.04 -0.38 19.88
N CYS A 149 1.64 0.66 20.62
CA CYS A 149 2.26 1.02 21.90
C CYS A 149 2.21 -0.12 22.92
N GLN A 150 1.16 -0.96 22.88
CA GLN A 150 1.03 -2.11 23.77
C GLN A 150 2.11 -3.15 23.48
N LYS A 151 2.39 -3.39 22.20
CA LYS A 151 3.47 -4.29 21.75
C LYS A 151 4.85 -3.73 22.12
N CYS A 152 5.00 -2.40 22.10
CA CYS A 152 6.24 -1.72 22.45
C CYS A 152 6.41 -1.45 23.95
N GLY A 153 5.35 -1.64 24.74
CA GLY A 153 5.36 -1.39 26.19
C GLY A 153 5.43 0.09 26.56
N CYS A 154 5.02 1.01 25.68
CA CYS A 154 5.28 2.45 25.82
C CYS A 154 4.03 3.34 25.78
N CYS A 155 2.83 2.79 25.97
CA CYS A 155 1.58 3.55 25.85
C CYS A 155 1.51 4.77 26.76
N ASP A 156 2.01 4.65 27.99
CA ASP A 156 2.00 5.72 29.00
C ASP A 156 3.39 6.37 29.18
N GLU A 157 4.33 6.09 28.28
CA GLU A 157 5.70 6.59 28.37
C GLU A 157 5.92 7.85 27.53
N ASN A 158 6.69 8.77 28.12
CA ASN A 158 7.15 10.02 27.52
C ASN A 158 8.50 9.86 26.77
#